data_AF-A0A315R199-F1
#
_entry.id   AF-A0A315R199-F1
#
_cell.length_a   1.000
_cell.length_b   1.000
_cell.length_c   1.000
_cell.angle_alpha   90.00
_cell.angle_beta   90.00
_cell.angle_gamma   90.00
#
_symmetry.space_group_name_H-M   'P 1'
#
loop_
_entity.id
_entity.type
_entity.pdbx_description
1 polymer ?
#
loop_
_entity_poly.entity_id
_entity_poly.type
_entity_poly.pdbx_seq_one_letter_code
_entity_poly.pdbx_strand_id
1 'polypeptide(L)' 'NKSNSQNIISSLDKSNTKSIHLDSKVITYKDINPLSTDIDKIYLNSNAIITPYAREIAERKGMIICLQQK' A
#
# COMPACT_ATOMS: atom_id res chain seq x y z
N ASN A 1 -7.23 23.49 11.93
CA ASN A 1 -6.60 22.75 10.81
C ASN A 1 -5.91 21.50 11.31
N LYS A 2 -6.64 20.39 11.42
CA LYS A 2 -6.11 19.07 11.82
C LYS A 2 -6.26 18.16 10.61
N SER A 3 -5.21 18.01 9.81
CA SER A 3 -5.17 16.98 8.76
C SER A 3 -4.99 15.63 9.44
N ASN A 4 -6.09 14.91 9.59
CA ASN A 4 -6.10 13.54 10.09
C ASN A 4 -6.24 12.61 8.88
N SER A 5 -5.12 12.32 8.22
CA SER A 5 -5.08 11.30 7.17
C SER A 5 -4.95 9.93 7.85
N GLN A 6 -6.07 9.39 8.31
CA GLN A 6 -6.12 8.05 8.86
C GLN A 6 -6.13 7.05 7.70
N ASN A 7 -4.98 6.42 7.43
CA ASN A 7 -4.95 5.18 6.66
C ASN A 7 -5.76 4.14 7.44
N ILE A 8 -6.96 3.86 6.98
CA ILE A 8 -7.84 2.86 7.59
C ILE A 8 -7.32 1.48 7.19
N ILE A 9 -6.67 0.80 8.13
CA ILE A 9 -6.30 -0.62 7.99
C ILE A 9 -7.60 -1.42 8.15
N SER A 10 -8.25 -1.75 7.04
CA SER A 10 -9.44 -2.61 7.05
C SER A 10 -9.06 -4.06 6.75
N SER A 11 -9.55 -4.95 7.62
CA SER A 11 -9.48 -6.42 7.58
C SER A 11 -8.12 -7.09 7.88
N LEU A 12 -8.00 -7.58 9.11
CA LEU A 12 -6.99 -8.53 9.58
C LEU A 12 -7.47 -9.93 9.21
N ASP A 13 -7.01 -10.46 8.09
CA ASP A 13 -7.19 -11.88 7.74
C ASP A 13 -6.36 -12.74 8.71
N LYS A 14 -6.89 -13.90 9.13
CA LYS A 14 -6.24 -14.82 10.10
C LYS A 14 -5.01 -15.57 9.55
N SER A 15 -4.53 -15.16 8.38
CA SER A 15 -3.22 -15.50 7.82
C SER A 15 -2.23 -14.47 8.35
N ASN A 16 -1.06 -14.87 8.86
CA ASN A 16 -0.03 -13.97 9.41
C ASN A 16 0.56 -12.95 8.39
N THR A 17 -0.05 -12.83 7.20
CA THR A 17 0.28 -11.89 6.13
C THR A 17 -0.44 -10.57 6.34
N LYS A 18 0.27 -9.52 6.76
CA LYS A 18 -0.34 -8.19 6.89
C LYS A 18 -0.47 -7.56 5.52
N SER A 19 -1.66 -7.04 5.22
CA SER A 19 -1.93 -6.31 3.99
C SER A 19 -2.45 -4.90 4.27
N ILE A 20 -2.25 -4.00 3.32
CA ILE A 20 -2.78 -2.64 3.37
C ILE A 20 -3.43 -2.26 2.04
N HIS A 21 -4.46 -1.41 2.10
CA HIS A 21 -5.11 -0.81 0.94
C HIS A 21 -4.66 0.65 0.82
N LEU A 22 -4.25 1.05 -0.39
CA LEU A 22 -3.93 2.45 -0.69
C LEU A 22 -4.94 2.99 -1.70
N ASP A 23 -5.75 3.93 -1.24
CA ASP A 23 -6.84 4.51 -2.04
C ASP A 23 -6.40 5.67 -2.95
N SER A 24 -5.12 6.06 -2.90
CA SER A 24 -4.63 7.16 -3.72
C SER A 24 -4.58 6.77 -5.21
N LYS A 25 -5.02 7.69 -6.07
CA LYS A 25 -4.94 7.54 -7.54
C LYS A 25 -3.49 7.49 -8.03
N VAL A 26 -2.57 8.15 -7.33
CA VAL A 26 -1.14 8.15 -7.65
C VAL A 26 -0.36 7.72 -6.42
N ILE A 27 0.30 6.58 -6.51
CA ILE A 27 1.12 6.00 -5.44
C ILE A 27 2.56 6.41 -5.64
N THR A 28 3.09 7.12 -4.67
CA THR A 28 4.44 7.69 -4.66
C THR A 28 5.29 7.07 -3.55
N TYR A 29 6.57 7.43 -3.51
CA TYR A 29 7.46 6.97 -2.44
C TYR A 29 6.95 7.37 -1.05
N LYS A 30 6.20 8.48 -0.94
CA LYS A 30 5.68 8.97 0.34
C LYS A 30 4.61 8.05 0.91
N ASP A 31 3.93 7.31 0.05
CA ASP A 31 2.88 6.36 0.44
C ASP A 31 3.49 5.03 0.88
N ILE A 32 4.57 4.60 0.22
CA ILE A 32 5.23 3.30 0.47
C ILE A 32 6.31 3.37 1.55
N ASN A 33 7.12 4.43 1.60
CA ASN A 33 8.27 4.51 2.49
C ASN A 33 7.93 4.37 3.99
N PRO A 34 6.84 5.00 4.49
CA PRO A 34 6.44 4.86 5.89
C PRO A 34 5.88 3.48 6.25
N LEU A 35 5.57 2.64 5.25
CA LEU A 35 5.05 1.30 5.50
C LEU A 35 6.13 0.43 6.15
N SER A 36 5.72 -0.29 7.18
CA SER A 36 6.56 -1.23 7.90
C SER A 36 6.82 -2.48 7.05
N THR A 37 7.97 -3.13 7.25
CA THR A 37 8.43 -4.29 6.47
C THR A 37 7.71 -5.59 6.83
N ASP A 38 6.80 -5.55 7.81
CA ASP A 38 5.92 -6.67 8.17
C ASP A 38 4.62 -6.69 7.35
N ILE A 39 4.43 -5.72 6.44
CA ILE A 39 3.36 -5.72 5.44
C ILE A 39 3.86 -6.46 4.20
N ASP A 40 3.14 -7.52 3.81
CA ASP A 40 3.52 -8.36 2.66
C ASP A 40 2.80 -7.92 1.38
N LYS A 41 1.59 -7.36 1.49
CA LYS A 41 0.73 -7.05 0.34
C LYS A 41 0.20 -5.63 0.39
N ILE A 42 0.30 -4.94 -0.74
CA ILE A 42 -0.30 -3.63 -0.96
C ILE A 42 -1.38 -3.80 -2.04
N TYR A 43 -2.63 -3.54 -1.68
CA TYR A 43 -3.74 -3.50 -2.61
C TYR A 43 -3.97 -2.08 -3.11
N LEU A 44 -3.99 -1.93 -4.42
CA LEU A 44 -4.25 -0.67 -5.12
C LEU A 44 -5.57 -0.75 -5.87
N ASN A 45 -6.23 0.39 -6.00
CA ASN A 45 -7.35 0.52 -6.93
C ASN A 45 -6.92 0.18 -8.36
N SER A 46 -7.84 -0.39 -9.16
CA SER A 46 -7.55 -0.85 -10.53
C SER A 46 -7.08 0.26 -11.48
N ASN A 47 -7.38 1.52 -11.15
CA ASN A 47 -7.00 2.72 -11.91
C ASN A 47 -5.87 3.53 -11.24
N ALA A 48 -5.26 2.99 -10.17
CA ALA A 48 -4.15 3.65 -9.51
C ALA A 48 -2.88 3.56 -10.36
N ILE A 49 -2.09 4.63 -10.34
CA ILE A 49 -0.79 4.72 -11.01
C ILE A 49 0.27 4.70 -9.93
N ILE A 50 1.12 3.68 -9.91
CA ILE A 50 2.31 3.66 -9.05
C ILE A 50 3.52 4.19 -9.81
N THR A 51 4.24 5.15 -9.22
CA THR A 51 5.47 5.67 -9.83
C THR A 51 6.57 4.61 -9.81
N PRO A 52 7.53 4.63 -10.77
CA PRO A 52 8.60 3.64 -10.81
C PRO A 52 9.40 3.55 -9.51
N TYR A 53 9.71 4.70 -8.91
CA TYR A 53 10.44 4.75 -7.64
C TYR A 53 9.65 4.19 -6.47
N ALA A 54 8.33 4.42 -6.40
CA ALA A 54 7.49 3.82 -5.36
C ALA A 54 7.45 2.30 -5.45
N ARG A 55 7.38 1.76 -6.68
CA ARG A 55 7.45 0.32 -6.94
C ARG A 55 8.78 -0.27 -6.46
N GLU A 56 9.90 0.36 -6.78
CA GLU A 56 11.23 -0.08 -6.34
C GLU A 56 11.34 -0.14 -4.81
N ILE A 57 10.79 0.85 -4.09
CA ILE A 57 10.78 0.83 -2.61
C ILE A 57 9.93 -0.33 -2.08
N ALA A 58 8.77 -0.61 -2.69
CA ALA A 58 7.93 -1.74 -2.30
C ALA A 58 8.67 -3.07 -2.49
N GLU A 59 9.31 -3.27 -3.65
CA GLU A 59 10.10 -4.46 -3.97
C GLU A 59 11.25 -4.66 -2.98
N ARG A 60 12.00 -3.58 -2.66
CA ARG A 60 13.08 -3.62 -1.65
C ARG A 60 12.61 -4.00 -0.26
N LYS A 61 11.36 -3.65 0.10
CA LYS A 61 10.74 -4.01 1.37
C LYS A 61 10.10 -5.41 1.35
N GLY A 62 10.17 -6.14 0.23
CA GLY A 62 9.57 -7.47 0.09
C GLY A 62 8.05 -7.45 -0.13
N MET A 63 7.49 -6.29 -0.48
CA MET A 63 6.05 -6.11 -0.64
C MET A 63 5.58 -6.52 -2.04
N ILE A 64 4.44 -7.20 -2.09
CA ILE A 64 3.75 -7.56 -3.33
C ILE A 64 2.65 -6.52 -3.61
N ILE A 65 2.69 -5.92 -4.79
CA ILE A 65 1.66 -4.98 -5.24
C ILE A 65 0.57 -5.75 -5.98
N CYS A 66 -0.66 -5.64 -5.48
CA CYS A 66 -1.86 -6.27 -6.04
C CYS A 66 -2.80 -5.20 -6.57
N LEU A 67 -3.34 -5.39 -7.77
CA LEU A 67 -4.45 -4.58 -8.27
C LEU A 67 -5.77 -5.21 -7.80
N GLN A 68 -6.63 -4.44 -7.14
CA GLN A 68 -7.97 -4.93 -6.80
C GLN A 68 -8.76 -5.16 -8.08
N GLN A 69 -9.27 -6.39 -8.24
CA GLN A 69 -10.29 -6.71 -9.23
C GLN A 69 -11.64 -6.27 -8.65
N LYS A 70 -12.44 -5.58 -9.47
CA LYS A 70 -13.80 -5.15 -9.12
C LYS A 70 -14.72 -6.34 -8.85
#